data_AF-A0A3A9JAZ0-F1
#
_entry.id   AF-A0A3A9JAZ0-F1
#
_cell.length_a   1.000
_cell.length_b   1.000
_cell.length_c   1.000
_cell.angle_alpha   90.00
_cell.angle_beta   90.00
_cell.angle_gamma   90.00
#
_symmetry.space_group_name_H-M   'P 1'
#
loop_
_entity.id
_entity.type
_entity.pdbx_description
1 polymer ?
#
loop_
_entity_poly.entity_id
_entity_poly.type
_entity_poly.pdbx_seq_one_letter_code
_entity_poly.pdbx_strand_id
1 'polypeptide(L)' 'MRAFDGQMSGNRPIQRSTEEKKKQLRDLKEALAALKPHAAPSLRESLTAKIKALETELTPRR' A
#
# COMPACT_ATOMS: atom_id res chain seq x y z
N MET A 1 -15.58 10.05 23.82
CA MET A 1 -14.71 10.49 22.69
C MET A 1 -13.31 9.99 23.01
N ARG A 2 -12.59 9.18 22.24
CA ARG A 2 -12.65 8.65 20.87
C ARG A 2 -12.08 7.21 20.93
N ALA A 3 -12.57 6.29 20.10
CA ALA A 3 -12.08 4.91 20.03
C ALA A 3 -10.60 4.86 19.63
N PHE A 4 -9.78 4.16 20.42
CA PHE A 4 -8.46 3.69 20.03
C PHE A 4 -8.63 2.40 19.21
N ASP A 5 -9.10 2.53 17.97
CA ASP A 5 -9.11 1.45 17.00
C ASP A 5 -7.66 1.14 16.59
N GLY A 6 -7.11 0.01 17.07
CA GLY A 6 -5.79 -0.40 16.62
C GLY A 6 -5.06 -1.47 17.42
N GLN A 7 -5.64 -2.01 18.50
CA GLN A 7 -5.07 -3.20 19.16
C GLN A 7 -5.34 -4.46 18.32
N MET A 8 -4.58 -4.64 17.24
CA MET A 8 -4.38 -5.95 16.60
C MET A 8 -2.89 -6.23 16.45
N SER A 9 -2.18 -6.32 17.58
CA SER A 9 -0.88 -7.03 17.62
C SER A 9 -1.16 -8.51 17.92
N GLY A 10 -1.73 -9.19 16.93
CA GLY A 10 -1.79 -10.65 16.92
C GLY A 10 -0.41 -11.15 16.55
N ASN A 11 0.31 -11.69 17.54
CA ASN A 11 1.65 -12.28 17.47
C ASN A 11 1.72 -13.53 16.56
N ARG A 12 1.33 -13.41 15.29
CA ARG A 12 1.48 -14.42 14.24
C ARG A 12 2.62 -14.00 13.30
N PRO A 13 3.39 -14.95 12.74
CA PRO A 13 4.40 -14.64 11.75
C PRO A 13 3.75 -13.79 10.66
N ILE A 14 4.26 -12.58 10.44
CA ILE A 14 3.64 -11.52 9.66
C ILE A 14 3.68 -11.91 8.18
N GLN A 15 2.85 -12.87 7.77
CA GLN A 15 2.38 -12.91 6.40
C GLN A 15 1.63 -11.61 6.22
N ARG A 16 2.23 -10.65 5.50
CA ARG A 16 1.68 -9.31 5.23
C ARG A 16 0.16 -9.41 5.07
N SER A 17 -0.57 -9.04 6.12
CA SER A 17 -2.03 -9.20 6.16
C SER A 17 -2.62 -8.44 4.98
N THR A 18 -3.73 -8.92 4.45
CA THR A 18 -4.45 -8.23 3.35
C THR A 18 -4.70 -6.77 3.67
N GLU A 19 -4.93 -6.44 4.94
CA GLU A 19 -5.07 -5.07 5.44
C GLU A 19 -3.77 -4.25 5.33
N GLU A 20 -2.61 -4.83 5.66
CA GLU A 20 -1.32 -4.14 5.54
C GLU A 20 -0.97 -3.87 4.07
N LYS A 21 -1.29 -4.82 3.18
CA LYS A 21 -1.15 -4.63 1.73
C LYS A 21 -2.05 -3.52 1.20
N LYS A 22 -3.29 -3.41 1.70
CA LYS A 22 -4.21 -2.30 1.37
C LYS A 22 -3.68 -0.95 1.88
N LYS A 23 -3.13 -0.91 3.09
CA LYS A 23 -2.51 0.28 3.65
C LYS A 23 -1.31 0.71 2.79
N GLN A 24 -0.41 -0.22 2.49
CA GLN A 24 0.73 0.00 1.60
C GLN A 24 0.29 0.51 0.22
N LEU A 25 -0.82 0.00 -0.33
CA LEU A 25 -1.37 0.48 -1.60
C LEU A 25 -1.82 1.95 -1.52
N ARG A 26 -2.47 2.36 -0.41
CA ARG A 26 -2.83 3.77 -0.18
C ARG A 26 -1.60 4.65 -0.08
N ASP A 27 -0.63 4.27 0.75
CA ASP A 27 0.58 5.05 0.97
C ASP A 27 1.37 5.27 -0.35
N LEU A 28 1.45 4.25 -1.21
CA LEU A 28 2.11 4.37 -2.52
C LEU A 28 1.35 5.28 -3.49
N LYS A 29 0.01 5.27 -3.45
CA LYS A 29 -0.83 6.18 -4.26
C LYS A 29 -0.67 7.63 -3.80
N GLU A 30 -0.64 7.86 -2.49
CA GLU A 30 -0.38 9.18 -1.91
C GLU A 30 1.02 9.67 -2.25
N ALA A 31 2.04 8.82 -2.14
CA ALA A 31 3.40 9.15 -2.53
C ALA A 31 3.51 9.52 -4.03
N LEU A 32 2.79 8.81 -4.89
CA LEU A 32 2.73 9.12 -6.32
C LEU A 32 2.02 10.46 -6.60
N ALA A 33 0.96 10.78 -5.84
CA ALA A 33 0.25 12.06 -5.95
C ALA A 33 1.07 13.24 -5.40
N ALA A 34 1.86 13.01 -4.34
CA ALA A 34 2.77 14.00 -3.78
C ALA A 34 4.02 14.24 -4.65
N LEU A 35 4.34 13.31 -5.57
CA LEU A 35 5.50 13.41 -6.44
C LEU A 35 5.29 14.50 -7.50
N LYS A 36 6.24 15.45 -7.58
CA LYS A 36 6.23 16.46 -8.63
C LYS A 36 6.39 15.79 -10.02
N PRO A 37 5.56 16.13 -11.02
CA PRO A 37 5.51 15.42 -12.32
C PRO A 37 6.84 15.30 -13.06
N HIS A 38 7.74 16.26 -12.86
CA HIS A 38 9.01 16.43 -13.55
C HIS A 38 10.22 15.94 -12.74
N ALA A 39 10.04 15.60 -11.45
CA ALA A 39 11.17 15.36 -10.55
C ALA A 39 11.78 13.95 -10.67
N ALA A 40 11.01 12.95 -11.10
CA ALA A 40 11.51 11.58 -11.22
C ALA A 40 10.59 10.67 -12.06
N PRO A 41 10.71 10.66 -13.40
CA PRO A 41 9.92 9.78 -14.27
C PRO A 41 10.13 8.29 -13.94
N SER A 42 11.38 7.88 -13.69
CA SER A 42 11.74 6.50 -13.31
C SER A 42 11.14 6.05 -11.96
N LEU A 43 11.07 6.97 -10.99
CA LEU A 43 10.44 6.70 -9.70
C LEU A 43 8.93 6.56 -9.84
N ARG A 44 8.30 7.38 -10.69
CA ARG A 44 6.87 7.31 -10.97
C ARG A 44 6.50 5.99 -11.64
N GLU A 45 7.28 5.54 -12.62
CA GLU A 45 7.13 4.21 -13.23
C GLU A 45 7.27 3.09 -12.19
N SER A 46 8.29 3.16 -11.34
CA SER A 46 8.51 2.19 -10.27
C SER A 46 7.35 2.14 -9.26
N LEU A 47 6.83 3.29 -8.86
CA LEU A 47 5.66 3.39 -7.97
C LEU A 47 4.41 2.82 -8.62
N THR A 48 4.17 3.17 -9.89
CA THR A 48 3.02 2.66 -10.67
C THR A 48 3.08 1.14 -10.82
N ALA A 49 4.26 0.58 -11.10
CA ALA A 49 4.46 -0.87 -11.20
C ALA A 49 4.19 -1.58 -9.87
N LYS A 50 4.69 -1.03 -8.75
CA LYS A 50 4.44 -1.59 -7.41
C LYS A 50 2.96 -1.53 -7.02
N ILE A 51 2.27 -0.43 -7.32
CA ILE A 51 0.82 -0.26 -7.10
C ILE A 51 0.06 -1.35 -7.85
N LYS A 52 0.33 -1.54 -9.15
CA LYS A 52 -0.36 -2.54 -9.98
C LYS A 52 -0.10 -3.98 -9.51
N ALA A 53 1.13 -4.28 -9.10
CA ALA A 53 1.47 -5.59 -8.54
C ALA A 53 0.69 -5.86 -7.23
N LEU A 54 0.65 -4.89 -6.32
CA LEU A 54 -0.11 -4.98 -5.06
C LEU A 54 -1.62 -5.09 -5.31
N GLU A 55 -2.18 -4.35 -6.27
CA GLU A 55 -3.60 -4.48 -6.65
C GLU A 55 -3.92 -5.88 -7.19
N THR A 56 -3.00 -6.46 -7.96
CA THR A 56 -3.15 -7.83 -8.48
C THR A 56 -3.08 -8.86 -7.36
N GLU A 57 -2.15 -8.69 -6.40
CA GLU A 57 -2.05 -9.57 -5.22
C GLU A 57 -3.25 -9.45 -4.27
N LEU A 58 -3.85 -8.26 -4.18
CA LEU A 58 -5.02 -7.99 -3.36
C LEU A 58 -6.33 -8.44 -3.99
N THR A 59 -6.37 -8.57 -5.32
CA THR A 59 -7.50 -9.14 -6.02
C THR A 59 -7.47 -10.66 -5.79
N PRO A 60 -8.39 -11.24 -5.01
CA PRO A 60 -8.45 -12.69 -4.89
C PRO A 60 -8.72 -13.24 -6.28
N ARG A 61 -7.83 -14.11 -6.78
CA ARG A 61 -8.12 -14.94 -7.95
C ARG A 61 -9.39 -15.73 -7.63
N ARG A 62 -10.50 -15.29 -8.22
CA ARG A 62 -11.81 -15.90 -8.10
C ARG A 62 -11.93 -17.03 -9.11
#